data_AF-A0A7S4JJL8-F1
#
_entry.id   AF-A0A7S4JJL8-F1
#
_cell.length_a   1.000
_cell.length_b   1.000
_cell.length_c   1.000
_cell.angle_alpha   90.00
_cell.angle_beta   90.00
_cell.angle_gamma   90.00
#
_symmetry.space_group_name_H-M   'P 1'
#
loop_
_entity.id
_entity.type
_entity.pdbx_description
1 polymer ?
#
loop_
_entity_poly.entity_id
_entity_poly.type
_entity_poly.pdbx_seq_one_letter_code
_entity_poly.pdbx_strand_id
1 'polypeptide(L)'
;EDTKKREEKAGGLKSKEEGFKEKRDRTEEEMEELVEEIGVIEGGSNAWVVSGKYTSSGMPHLANDPHLEVTFPNVWYRMYLTSPELKVSGVSVPGLPAIMIGHNDHIGWGITVTSVDSVDVFEEKVDKEKGVYEFRGEQLELKKEFFSISVKGQENYNFTRFSTHHGPLINEMMPHFLFNRENA
;
A
#
# COMPACT_ATOMS: atom_id res chain seq x y z
N GLU A 1 -16.61 47.96 21.83
CA GLU A 1 -17.25 46.67 21.52
C GLU A 1 -16.57 45.88 20.39
N ASP A 2 -15.89 46.55 19.45
CA ASP A 2 -15.34 45.90 18.23
C ASP A 2 -14.03 45.12 18.46
N THR A 3 -13.23 45.50 19.47
CA THR A 3 -11.96 44.81 19.83
C THR A 3 -12.19 43.47 20.52
N LYS A 4 -13.16 43.37 21.43
CA LYS A 4 -13.50 42.13 22.15
C LYS A 4 -13.99 41.02 21.22
N LYS A 5 -14.80 41.38 20.20
CA LYS A 5 -15.30 40.43 19.18
C LYS A 5 -14.20 39.91 18.26
N ARG A 6 -13.14 40.69 18.02
CA ARG A 6 -11.98 40.26 17.20
C ARG A 6 -11.07 39.30 17.97
N GLU A 7 -10.87 39.52 19.27
CA GLU A 7 -10.09 38.63 20.13
C GLU A 7 -10.77 37.28 20.35
N GLU A 8 -12.09 37.24 20.57
CA GLU A 8 -12.87 35.98 20.66
C GLU A 8 -12.84 35.19 19.34
N LYS A 9 -12.96 35.88 18.20
CA LYS A 9 -12.91 35.24 16.87
C LYS A 9 -11.51 34.71 16.55
N ALA A 10 -10.45 35.40 16.96
CA ALA A 10 -9.07 34.94 16.80
C ALA A 10 -8.73 33.77 17.74
N GLY A 11 -9.26 33.77 18.97
CA GLY A 11 -9.14 32.65 19.91
C GLY A 11 -9.85 31.39 19.40
N GLY A 12 -11.04 31.53 18.81
CA GLY A 12 -11.79 30.43 18.20
C GLY A 12 -11.21 29.88 16.89
N LEU A 13 -10.39 30.66 16.18
CA LEU A 13 -9.63 30.20 15.01
C LEU A 13 -8.39 29.43 15.42
N LYS A 14 -7.64 29.93 16.41
CA LYS A 14 -6.48 29.22 16.97
C LYS A 14 -6.86 27.88 17.60
N SER A 15 -7.94 27.81 18.37
CA SER A 15 -8.40 26.54 18.96
C SER A 15 -8.87 25.53 17.91
N LYS A 16 -9.40 26.01 16.77
CA LYS A 16 -9.74 25.13 15.64
C LYS A 16 -8.51 24.65 14.88
N GLU A 17 -7.50 25.50 14.68
CA GLU A 17 -6.23 25.12 14.04
C GLU A 17 -5.43 24.16 14.92
N GLU A 18 -5.39 24.40 16.24
CA GLU A 18 -4.79 23.51 17.22
C GLU A 18 -5.52 22.17 17.27
N GLY A 19 -6.86 22.16 17.30
CA GLY A 19 -7.65 20.94 17.21
C GLY A 19 -7.55 20.21 15.86
N PHE A 20 -7.21 20.91 14.77
CA PHE A 20 -6.94 20.30 13.46
C PHE A 20 -5.55 19.69 13.41
N LYS A 21 -4.54 20.38 13.98
CA LYS A 21 -3.17 19.86 14.11
C LYS A 21 -3.12 18.65 15.04
N GLU A 22 -3.74 18.72 16.21
CA GLU A 22 -3.76 17.61 17.17
C GLU A 22 -4.49 16.39 16.61
N LYS A 23 -5.56 16.59 15.81
CA LYS A 23 -6.19 15.50 15.05
C LYS A 23 -5.29 14.93 13.96
N ARG A 24 -4.55 15.79 13.25
CA ARG A 24 -3.64 15.40 12.16
C ARG A 24 -2.41 14.65 12.66
N ASP A 25 -1.81 15.12 13.75
CA ASP A 25 -0.61 14.53 14.34
C ASP A 25 -0.96 13.18 14.99
N ARG A 26 -2.15 13.04 15.60
CA ARG A 26 -2.70 11.72 15.98
C ARG A 26 -2.90 10.81 14.78
N THR A 27 -3.37 11.33 13.64
CA THR A 27 -3.53 10.50 12.44
C THR A 27 -2.18 10.07 11.87
N GLU A 28 -1.09 10.82 12.03
CA GLU A 28 0.23 10.41 11.53
C GLU A 28 0.83 9.28 12.38
N GLU A 29 0.89 9.40 13.71
CA GLU A 29 1.41 8.32 14.60
C GLU A 29 0.56 7.04 14.50
N GLU A 30 -0.76 7.18 14.50
CA GLU A 30 -1.66 6.04 14.42
C GLU A 30 -1.67 5.41 13.00
N MET A 31 -1.35 6.19 11.93
CA MET A 31 -1.11 5.66 10.58
C MET A 31 0.24 4.95 10.47
N GLU A 32 1.27 5.38 11.20
CA GLU A 32 2.55 4.66 11.29
C GLU A 32 2.33 3.28 11.95
N GLU A 33 1.58 3.20 13.05
CA GLU A 33 1.20 1.92 13.67
C GLU A 33 0.39 1.03 12.70
N LEU A 34 -0.52 1.62 11.92
CA LEU A 34 -1.28 0.90 10.90
C LEU A 34 -0.39 0.40 9.75
N VAL A 35 0.60 1.19 9.32
CA VAL A 35 1.58 0.84 8.29
C VAL A 35 2.45 -0.33 8.76
N GLU A 36 2.83 -0.35 10.04
CA GLU A 36 3.48 -1.50 10.68
C GLU A 36 2.56 -2.73 10.73
N GLU A 37 1.30 -2.57 11.13
CA GLU A 37 0.34 -3.67 11.30
C GLU A 37 -0.09 -4.31 9.96
N ILE A 38 -0.23 -3.51 8.89
CA ILE A 38 -0.50 -4.02 7.52
C ILE A 38 0.75 -4.58 6.84
N GLY A 39 1.92 -4.51 7.48
CA GLY A 39 3.17 -4.98 6.92
C GLY A 39 3.56 -4.23 5.65
N VAL A 40 3.36 -2.90 5.61
CA VAL A 40 4.03 -2.08 4.60
C VAL A 40 5.52 -2.18 4.89
N ILE A 41 6.15 -3.11 4.16
CA ILE A 41 7.57 -3.43 4.07
C ILE A 41 8.45 -2.45 4.86
N GLU A 42 8.73 -2.78 6.12
CA GLU A 42 9.90 -2.22 6.80
C GLU A 42 11.14 -2.75 6.08
N GLY A 43 11.69 -1.93 5.20
CA GLY A 43 12.86 -2.29 4.39
C GLY A 43 12.96 -1.47 3.12
N GLY A 44 14.15 -0.94 2.86
CA GLY A 44 14.51 -0.39 1.54
C GLY A 44 15.11 -1.47 0.65
N SER A 45 15.18 -1.26 -0.65
CA SER A 45 16.12 -1.99 -1.52
C SER A 45 17.20 -1.03 -1.97
N ASN A 46 18.34 -1.54 -2.44
CA ASN A 46 19.35 -0.70 -3.07
C ASN A 46 19.65 -1.15 -4.51
N ALA A 47 19.96 -0.16 -5.35
CA ALA A 47 20.41 -0.40 -6.71
C ALA A 47 21.26 0.78 -7.18
N TRP A 48 22.28 0.50 -7.98
CA TRP A 48 23.07 1.54 -8.62
C TRP A 48 23.56 1.08 -9.99
N VAL A 49 23.80 2.06 -10.86
CA VAL A 49 24.37 1.85 -12.19
C VAL A 49 25.54 2.80 -12.38
N VAL A 50 26.66 2.26 -12.85
CA VAL A 50 27.82 3.05 -13.29
C VAL A 50 27.87 3.01 -14.81
N SER A 51 27.85 4.18 -15.44
CA SER A 51 28.03 4.30 -16.90
C SER A 51 29.40 3.76 -17.31
N GLY A 52 29.46 3.11 -18.49
CA GLY A 52 30.71 2.63 -19.08
C GLY A 52 31.79 3.70 -19.25
N LYS A 53 31.42 5.00 -19.30
CA LYS A 53 32.37 6.12 -19.28
C LYS A 53 33.28 6.11 -18.04
N TYR A 54 32.83 5.53 -16.94
CA TYR A 54 33.52 5.51 -15.66
C TYR A 54 34.03 4.11 -15.27
N THR A 55 33.96 3.12 -16.16
CA THR A 55 34.46 1.76 -15.92
C THR A 55 35.68 1.45 -16.78
N SER A 56 36.59 0.61 -16.28
CA SER A 56 37.77 0.17 -17.04
C SER A 56 37.42 -0.71 -18.25
N SER A 57 36.26 -1.38 -18.21
CA SER A 57 35.75 -2.21 -19.30
C SER A 57 35.10 -1.40 -20.43
N GLY A 58 34.79 -0.12 -20.20
CA GLY A 58 33.96 0.69 -21.11
C GLY A 58 32.48 0.29 -21.12
N MET A 59 32.08 -0.73 -20.34
CA MET A 59 30.73 -1.28 -20.28
C MET A 59 30.03 -0.87 -18.96
N PRO A 60 28.70 -0.71 -18.95
CA PRO A 60 27.98 -0.35 -17.73
C PRO A 60 28.06 -1.46 -16.68
N HIS A 61 28.14 -1.08 -15.40
CA HIS A 61 27.99 -2.00 -14.26
C HIS A 61 26.67 -1.72 -13.55
N LEU A 62 25.88 -2.76 -13.33
CA LEU A 62 24.63 -2.73 -12.58
C LEU A 62 24.79 -3.58 -11.31
N ALA A 63 24.36 -3.05 -10.17
CA ALA A 63 24.16 -3.82 -8.96
C ALA A 63 22.76 -3.57 -8.41
N ASN A 64 22.10 -4.62 -7.93
CA ASN A 64 20.78 -4.57 -7.34
C ASN A 64 20.70 -5.57 -6.18
N ASP A 65 20.30 -5.06 -5.02
CA ASP A 65 20.21 -5.78 -3.76
C ASP A 65 18.80 -5.55 -3.18
N PRO A 66 17.82 -6.40 -3.55
CA PRO A 66 16.48 -6.34 -3.01
C PRO A 66 16.50 -6.87 -1.57
N HIS A 67 16.39 -6.00 -0.57
CA HIS A 67 16.32 -6.45 0.81
C HIS A 67 14.95 -7.09 1.05
N LEU A 68 14.95 -8.41 1.20
CA LEU A 68 13.81 -9.21 1.64
C LEU A 68 14.23 -9.96 2.90
N GLU A 69 13.27 -10.32 3.74
CA GLU A 69 13.53 -11.21 4.86
C GLU A 69 14.18 -12.51 4.37
N VAL A 70 15.18 -12.98 5.12
CA VAL A 70 15.84 -14.24 4.82
C VAL A 70 14.94 -15.38 5.26
N THR A 71 14.36 -16.07 4.28
CA THR A 71 13.44 -17.19 4.50
C THR A 71 14.00 -18.51 3.98
N PHE A 72 13.48 -19.62 4.49
CA PHE A 72 13.74 -20.96 3.97
C PHE A 72 12.40 -21.67 3.68
N PRO A 73 12.08 -21.97 2.42
CA PRO A 73 12.87 -21.74 1.21
C PRO A 73 13.04 -20.26 0.86
N ASN A 74 14.09 -19.91 0.12
CA ASN A 74 14.36 -18.54 -0.34
C ASN A 74 13.27 -18.07 -1.32
N VAL A 75 12.88 -16.79 -1.22
CA VAL A 75 11.92 -16.14 -2.14
C VAL A 75 12.42 -16.10 -3.58
N TRP A 76 13.71 -15.84 -3.78
CA TRP A 76 14.34 -15.80 -5.10
C TRP A 76 14.75 -17.20 -5.54
N TYR A 77 14.26 -17.61 -6.70
CA TYR A 77 14.77 -18.79 -7.40
C TYR A 77 15.42 -18.39 -8.71
N ARG A 78 16.52 -19.06 -9.06
CA ARG A 78 17.23 -18.81 -10.31
C ARG A 78 16.45 -19.40 -11.49
N MET A 79 16.33 -18.62 -12.55
CA MET A 79 15.66 -19.03 -13.78
C MET A 79 16.49 -18.66 -15.00
N TYR A 80 16.44 -19.51 -16.02
CA TYR A 80 16.98 -19.24 -17.35
C TYR A 80 15.90 -19.55 -18.38
N LEU A 81 15.55 -18.54 -19.18
CA LEU A 81 14.53 -18.64 -20.22
C LEU A 81 15.21 -18.58 -21.58
N THR A 82 14.87 -19.53 -22.46
CA THR A 82 15.39 -19.57 -23.83
C THR A 82 14.29 -19.87 -24.82
N SER A 83 14.24 -19.06 -25.87
CA SER A 83 13.49 -19.25 -27.09
C SER A 83 14.36 -18.83 -28.29
N PRO A 84 13.92 -19.01 -29.54
CA PRO A 84 14.62 -18.46 -30.71
C PRO A 84 14.85 -16.95 -30.65
N GLU A 85 13.98 -16.21 -29.94
CA GLU A 85 13.96 -14.75 -29.90
C GLU A 85 14.45 -14.18 -28.56
N LEU A 86 14.58 -15.01 -27.52
CA LEU A 86 14.81 -14.56 -26.16
C LEU A 86 15.78 -15.47 -25.41
N LYS A 87 16.85 -14.89 -24.84
CA LYS A 87 17.75 -15.58 -23.90
C LYS A 87 17.93 -14.68 -22.69
N VAL A 88 17.43 -15.12 -21.54
CA VAL A 88 17.44 -14.31 -20.32
C VAL A 88 17.84 -15.18 -19.14
N SER A 89 18.69 -14.64 -18.29
CA SER A 89 19.18 -15.27 -17.06
C SER A 89 18.98 -14.35 -15.88
N GLY A 90 18.57 -14.90 -14.74
CA GLY A 90 18.42 -14.14 -13.51
C GLY A 90 17.64 -14.88 -12.44
N VAL A 91 16.89 -14.13 -11.65
CA VAL A 91 16.03 -14.64 -10.57
C VAL A 91 14.58 -14.21 -10.76
N SER A 92 13.67 -15.02 -10.22
CA SER A 92 12.23 -14.77 -10.17
C SER A 92 11.68 -15.17 -8.80
N VAL A 93 10.40 -14.87 -8.56
CA VAL A 93 9.63 -15.31 -7.40
C VAL A 93 8.57 -16.33 -7.83
N PRO A 94 8.23 -17.32 -6.98
CA PRO A 94 7.31 -18.39 -7.36
C PRO A 94 6.00 -17.89 -7.97
N GLY A 95 5.59 -18.48 -9.09
CA GLY A 95 4.35 -18.14 -9.79
C GLY A 95 4.49 -17.07 -10.87
N LEU A 96 5.62 -16.34 -10.96
CA LEU A 96 5.85 -15.40 -12.04
C LEU A 96 6.58 -16.03 -13.24
N PRO A 97 6.07 -15.84 -14.47
CA PRO A 97 6.68 -16.42 -15.68
C PRO A 97 7.86 -15.61 -16.23
N ALA A 98 8.35 -14.60 -15.50
CA ALA A 98 9.33 -13.63 -15.98
C ALA A 98 10.55 -13.57 -15.06
N ILE A 99 11.70 -13.15 -15.61
CA ILE A 99 12.92 -12.88 -14.82
C ILE A 99 12.83 -11.45 -14.29
N MET A 100 12.65 -11.33 -12.98
CA MET A 100 12.42 -10.05 -12.28
C MET A 100 13.70 -9.23 -12.17
N ILE A 101 14.82 -9.88 -11.85
CA ILE A 101 16.16 -9.28 -11.79
C ILE A 101 17.08 -10.15 -12.64
N GLY A 102 17.76 -9.57 -13.62
CA GLY A 102 18.55 -10.36 -14.54
C GLY A 102 19.13 -9.57 -15.71
N HIS A 103 19.48 -10.31 -16.75
CA HIS A 103 20.06 -9.75 -17.97
C HIS A 103 19.80 -10.65 -19.18
N ASN A 104 19.99 -10.07 -20.35
CA ASN A 104 20.14 -10.79 -21.61
C ASN A 104 21.48 -10.42 -22.27
N ASP A 105 21.63 -10.72 -23.56
CA ASP A 105 22.85 -10.44 -24.34
C ASP A 105 23.11 -8.94 -24.54
N HIS A 106 22.15 -8.06 -24.22
CA HIS A 106 22.18 -6.64 -24.57
C HIS A 106 22.00 -5.69 -23.38
N ILE A 107 21.18 -6.06 -22.38
CA ILE A 107 20.81 -5.22 -21.24
C ILE A 107 20.78 -6.04 -19.94
N GLY A 108 21.00 -5.35 -18.83
CA GLY A 108 20.71 -5.83 -17.48
C GLY A 108 19.66 -4.95 -16.81
N TRP A 109 18.85 -5.53 -15.93
CA TRP A 109 17.83 -4.82 -15.17
C TRP A 109 17.74 -5.36 -13.74
N GLY A 110 17.29 -4.48 -12.87
CA GLY A 110 16.96 -4.78 -11.49
C GLY A 110 15.69 -4.05 -11.10
N ILE A 111 15.15 -4.40 -9.94
CA ILE A 111 13.98 -3.76 -9.36
C ILE A 111 14.31 -3.29 -7.96
N THR A 112 13.71 -2.16 -7.59
CA THR A 112 13.72 -1.65 -6.23
C THR A 112 12.30 -1.27 -5.87
N VAL A 113 11.96 -1.40 -4.60
CA VAL A 113 10.77 -0.73 -4.08
C VAL A 113 10.99 0.78 -4.14
N THR A 114 9.93 1.52 -4.44
CA THR A 114 9.89 2.98 -4.33
C THR A 114 8.64 3.33 -3.53
N SER A 115 8.80 4.18 -2.52
CA SER A 115 7.70 4.64 -1.67
C SER A 115 6.92 5.75 -2.37
N VAL A 116 6.25 5.40 -3.47
CA VAL A 116 5.40 6.33 -4.23
C VAL A 116 4.02 6.35 -3.60
N ASP A 117 3.55 7.57 -3.30
CA ASP A 117 2.16 7.81 -2.93
C ASP A 117 1.25 7.45 -4.11
N SER A 118 0.59 6.30 -3.99
CA SER A 118 -0.17 5.65 -5.06
C SER A 118 -1.51 5.08 -4.58
N VAL A 119 -1.86 5.31 -3.31
CA VAL A 119 -3.05 4.79 -2.66
C VAL A 119 -3.64 5.90 -1.79
N ASP A 120 -4.85 6.32 -2.13
CA ASP A 120 -5.64 7.27 -1.34
C ASP A 120 -6.70 6.53 -0.53
N VAL A 121 -6.97 7.01 0.69
CA VAL A 121 -8.07 6.52 1.54
C VAL A 121 -9.19 7.56 1.58
N PHE A 122 -10.43 7.09 1.43
CA PHE A 122 -11.63 7.94 1.43
C PHE A 122 -12.52 7.62 2.64
N GLU A 123 -12.97 8.67 3.33
CA GLU A 123 -14.03 8.54 4.36
C GLU A 123 -15.40 8.54 3.68
N GLU A 124 -16.05 7.38 3.65
CA GLU A 124 -17.35 7.18 3.00
C GLU A 124 -18.49 7.26 4.01
N LYS A 125 -19.59 7.94 3.65
CA LYS A 125 -20.82 7.91 4.45
C LYS A 125 -21.66 6.69 4.03
N VAL A 126 -21.57 5.62 4.80
CA VAL A 126 -22.18 4.33 4.46
C VAL A 126 -23.39 4.03 5.36
N ASP A 127 -24.47 3.54 4.76
CA ASP A 127 -25.61 2.92 5.44
C ASP A 127 -25.68 1.44 4.99
N LYS A 128 -25.09 0.55 5.79
CA LYS A 128 -24.99 -0.88 5.44
C LYS A 128 -26.34 -1.61 5.48
N GLU A 129 -27.26 -1.15 6.33
CA GLU A 129 -28.61 -1.73 6.44
C GLU A 129 -29.39 -1.50 5.14
N LYS A 130 -29.34 -0.27 4.61
CA LYS A 130 -29.90 0.05 3.30
C LYS A 130 -29.02 -0.42 2.14
N GLY A 131 -27.75 -0.70 2.40
CA GLY A 131 -26.78 -1.14 1.41
C GLY A 131 -26.35 -0.02 0.45
N VAL A 132 -26.26 1.21 0.94
CA VAL A 132 -25.95 2.40 0.14
C VAL A 132 -24.84 3.24 0.77
N TYR A 133 -24.24 4.13 -0.02
CA TYR A 133 -23.32 5.17 0.43
C TYR A 133 -23.64 6.50 -0.26
N GLU A 134 -23.27 7.62 0.37
CA GLU A 134 -23.45 8.95 -0.23
C GLU A 134 -22.25 9.33 -1.10
N PHE A 135 -22.50 9.70 -2.36
CA PHE A 135 -21.50 10.30 -3.23
C PHE A 135 -22.07 11.53 -3.91
N ARG A 136 -21.41 12.68 -3.71
CA ARG A 136 -21.83 13.98 -4.29
C ARG A 136 -23.28 14.35 -4.00
N GLY A 137 -23.80 13.95 -2.84
CA GLY A 137 -25.18 14.22 -2.40
C GLY A 137 -26.21 13.21 -2.90
N GLU A 138 -25.81 12.20 -3.68
CA GLU A 138 -26.68 11.11 -4.13
C GLU A 138 -26.39 9.83 -3.34
N GLN A 139 -27.41 8.97 -3.16
CA GLN A 139 -27.21 7.64 -2.59
C GLN A 139 -26.94 6.64 -3.71
N LEU A 140 -25.79 5.97 -3.62
CA LEU A 140 -25.36 4.92 -4.54
C LEU A 140 -25.34 3.57 -3.83
N GLU A 141 -25.57 2.48 -4.55
CA GLU A 141 -25.53 1.13 -3.99
C GLU A 141 -24.09 0.68 -3.69
N LEU A 142 -23.92 -0.01 -2.55
CA LEU A 142 -22.69 -0.73 -2.24
C LEU A 142 -22.58 -1.98 -3.11
N LYS A 143 -21.40 -2.23 -3.67
CA LYS A 143 -21.08 -3.54 -4.23
C LYS A 143 -20.92 -4.54 -3.07
N LYS A 144 -21.70 -5.62 -3.08
CA LYS A 144 -21.66 -6.70 -2.08
C LYS A 144 -21.04 -7.95 -2.68
N GLU A 145 -20.04 -8.51 -2.03
CA GLU A 145 -19.39 -9.76 -2.44
C GLU A 145 -19.35 -10.72 -1.25
N PHE A 146 -19.87 -11.93 -1.44
CA PHE A 146 -19.93 -12.95 -0.40
C PHE A 146 -18.74 -13.89 -0.49
N PHE A 147 -18.09 -14.13 0.64
CA PHE A 147 -16.92 -14.99 0.74
C PHE A 147 -17.17 -16.10 1.76
N SER A 148 -16.60 -17.27 1.47
CA SER A 148 -16.60 -18.44 2.36
C SER A 148 -15.18 -18.99 2.44
N ILE A 149 -14.61 -18.99 3.64
CA ILE A 149 -13.27 -19.53 3.91
C ILE A 149 -13.45 -20.89 4.58
N SER A 150 -12.96 -21.94 3.93
CA SER A 150 -12.93 -23.29 4.53
C SER A 150 -11.92 -23.32 5.68
N VAL A 151 -12.39 -23.64 6.89
CA VAL A 151 -11.54 -23.73 8.09
C VAL A 151 -11.32 -25.19 8.43
N LYS A 152 -10.05 -25.62 8.51
CA LYS A 152 -9.72 -27.03 8.77
C LYS A 152 -10.30 -27.48 10.11
N GLY A 153 -11.19 -28.47 10.06
CA GLY A 153 -11.81 -29.06 11.25
C GLY A 153 -12.91 -28.21 11.88
N GLN A 154 -13.38 -27.16 11.21
CA GLN A 154 -14.46 -26.29 11.68
C GLN A 154 -15.44 -26.01 10.54
N GLU A 155 -16.52 -25.29 10.86
CA GLU A 155 -17.41 -24.76 9.82
C GLU A 155 -16.72 -23.65 9.02
N ASN A 156 -17.22 -23.42 7.81
CA ASN A 156 -16.70 -22.34 6.96
C ASN A 156 -16.96 -20.98 7.62
N TYR A 157 -15.94 -20.13 7.60
CA TYR A 157 -16.08 -18.73 7.98
C TYR A 157 -16.66 -17.94 6.80
N ASN A 158 -17.90 -17.46 6.94
CA ASN A 158 -18.58 -16.70 5.91
C ASN A 158 -18.58 -15.21 6.26
N PHE A 159 -18.25 -14.36 5.30
CA PHE A 159 -18.31 -12.90 5.48
C PHE A 159 -18.70 -12.20 4.18
N THR A 160 -19.11 -10.94 4.29
CA THR A 160 -19.47 -10.10 3.14
C THR A 160 -18.50 -8.95 3.04
N ARG A 161 -17.92 -8.71 1.86
CA ARG A 161 -17.15 -7.51 1.57
C ARG A 161 -18.05 -6.49 0.90
N PHE A 162 -17.98 -5.24 1.38
CA PHE A 162 -18.62 -4.10 0.76
C PHE A 162 -17.59 -3.24 0.02
N SER A 163 -17.99 -2.61 -1.08
CA SER A 163 -17.12 -1.68 -1.82
C SER A 163 -17.93 -0.51 -2.39
N THR A 164 -17.30 0.66 -2.44
CA THR A 164 -17.77 1.84 -3.18
C THR A 164 -17.06 1.90 -4.53
N HIS A 165 -17.26 2.99 -5.27
CA HIS A 165 -16.49 3.25 -6.49
C HIS A 165 -15.01 3.58 -6.22
N HIS A 166 -14.64 4.00 -5.00
CA HIS A 166 -13.25 4.25 -4.61
C HIS A 166 -12.52 2.97 -4.20
N GLY A 167 -13.23 1.87 -3.92
CA GLY A 167 -12.63 0.60 -3.56
C GLY A 167 -13.35 -0.12 -2.41
N PRO A 168 -12.74 -1.18 -1.85
CA PRO A 168 -13.29 -1.92 -0.74
C PRO A 168 -13.34 -1.08 0.54
N LEU A 169 -14.37 -1.29 1.36
CA LEU A 169 -14.40 -0.76 2.73
C LEU A 169 -13.41 -1.55 3.58
N ILE A 170 -12.43 -0.87 4.16
CA ILE A 170 -11.31 -1.52 4.86
C ILE A 170 -11.49 -1.61 6.38
N ASN A 171 -12.41 -0.82 6.98
CA ASN A 171 -12.62 -0.77 8.43
C ASN A 171 -12.97 -2.13 9.05
N GLU A 172 -13.69 -2.99 8.32
CA GLU A 172 -14.05 -4.34 8.82
C GLU A 172 -12.87 -5.32 8.76
N MET A 173 -11.93 -5.10 7.84
CA MET A 173 -10.73 -5.93 7.69
C MET A 173 -9.61 -5.48 8.65
N MET A 174 -9.74 -4.28 9.21
CA MET A 174 -8.76 -3.64 10.07
C MET A 174 -9.50 -3.06 11.29
N PRO A 175 -9.83 -3.90 12.29
CA PRO A 175 -10.61 -3.47 13.45
C PRO A 175 -9.94 -2.35 14.28
N HIS A 176 -8.62 -2.18 14.14
CA HIS A 176 -7.83 -1.10 14.72
C HIS A 176 -7.73 0.16 13.84
N PHE A 177 -8.34 0.16 12.65
CA PHE A 177 -8.40 1.33 11.77
C PHE A 177 -9.26 2.43 12.40
N LEU A 178 -8.66 3.61 12.54
CA LEU A 178 -9.06 4.74 13.39
C LEU A 178 -10.43 5.36 13.12
N PHE A 179 -11.10 4.92 12.07
CA PHE A 179 -12.44 5.39 11.69
C PHE A 179 -13.55 4.41 12.02
N ASN A 180 -13.28 3.36 12.80
CA ASN A 180 -14.31 2.47 13.29
C ASN A 180 -15.11 3.13 14.42
N ARG A 181 -16.01 4.06 14.07
CA ARG A 181 -16.91 4.76 15.01
C ARG A 181 -18.03 3.90 15.59
N GLU A 182 -17.94 2.57 15.51
CA GLU A 182 -18.89 1.70 16.21
C GLU A 182 -18.66 1.69 17.75
N ASN A 183 -17.61 2.35 18.25
CA ASN A 183 -17.32 2.50 19.69
C ASN A 183 -17.20 3.97 20.19
N ALA A 184 -17.86 4.94 19.56
CA ALA A 184 -17.93 6.33 20.05
C ALA A 184 -19.38 6.80 20.26
#